data_AF-A0A5J5GHZ3-F1
#
_entry.id   AF-A0A5J5GHZ3-F1
#
_cell.length_a   1.000
_cell.length_b   1.000
_cell.length_c   1.000
_cell.angle_alpha   90.00
_cell.angle_beta   90.00
_cell.angle_gamma   90.00
#
_symmetry.space_group_name_H-M   'P 1'
#
loop_
_entity.id
_entity.type
_entity.pdbx_description
1 polymer ?
#
loop_
_entity_poly.entity_id
_entity_poly.type
_entity_poly.pdbx_seq_one_letter_code
_entity_poly.pdbx_strand_id
1 'polypeptide(L)'
;MGVDTKGYVSKEVKAIDIYNVVQTKFDSEANFYIDEDRDGEIGNVVFKYNDDRRNLFYCVTSDKLPETEFDSKPHVALILGNWGESVRIMTEIVKEFGGYVDENDCDDIGPIYIGKDGKYAYSNYVNERNEIMSVLDEKLSHTLRIQIADQVIKHKEQLKQLL
;
A
#
# COMPACT_ATOMS: atom_id res chain seq x y z
N MET A 1 8.09 17.10 17.96
CA MET A 1 8.27 16.02 16.98
C MET A 1 6.91 15.39 16.84
N GLY A 2 6.24 15.54 15.70
CA GLY A 2 4.99 14.82 15.46
C GLY A 2 5.33 13.34 15.30
N VAL A 3 4.65 12.48 16.03
CA VAL A 3 4.81 11.04 15.95
C VAL A 3 3.85 10.53 14.90
N ASP A 4 4.36 10.01 13.77
CA ASP A 4 3.55 9.63 12.62
C ASP A 4 2.59 8.47 12.94
N THR A 5 1.40 8.48 12.32
CA THR A 5 0.49 7.34 12.31
C THR A 5 1.09 6.24 11.44
N LYS A 6 1.15 5.01 11.95
CA LYS A 6 1.73 3.88 11.25
C LYS A 6 0.71 2.77 11.01
N GLY A 7 0.84 2.10 9.88
CA GLY A 7 0.08 0.90 9.54
C GLY A 7 1.02 -0.23 9.19
N TYR A 8 0.61 -1.46 9.52
CA TYR A 8 1.41 -2.65 9.30
C TYR A 8 0.58 -3.74 8.64
N VAL A 9 1.02 -4.22 7.47
CA VAL A 9 0.32 -5.27 6.71
C VAL A 9 1.29 -6.34 6.21
N SER A 10 0.77 -7.46 5.72
CA SER A 10 1.58 -8.56 5.18
C SER A 10 2.51 -8.10 4.05
N LYS A 11 3.74 -8.67 3.98
CA LYS A 11 4.70 -8.46 2.87
C LYS A 11 4.21 -8.84 1.47
N GLU A 12 3.10 -9.57 1.40
CA GLU A 12 2.47 -9.94 0.14
C GLU A 12 1.77 -8.74 -0.52
N VAL A 13 1.39 -7.74 0.28
CA VAL A 13 0.88 -6.47 -0.19
C VAL A 13 2.01 -5.68 -0.84
N LYS A 14 1.78 -5.18 -2.06
CA LYS A 14 2.74 -4.38 -2.84
C LYS A 14 2.41 -2.91 -2.80
N ALA A 15 3.36 -2.04 -3.13
CA ALA A 15 3.11 -0.59 -3.11
C ALA A 15 1.96 -0.19 -4.05
N ILE A 16 1.82 -0.88 -5.19
CA ILE A 16 0.72 -0.67 -6.14
C ILE A 16 -0.65 -0.99 -5.53
N ASP A 17 -0.70 -1.95 -4.60
CA ASP A 17 -1.95 -2.36 -3.95
C ASP A 17 -2.46 -1.27 -3.01
N ILE A 18 -1.54 -0.69 -2.25
CA ILE A 18 -1.80 0.48 -1.40
C ILE A 18 -2.23 1.66 -2.26
N TYR A 19 -1.52 1.93 -3.35
CA TYR A 19 -1.88 2.97 -4.30
C TYR A 19 -3.31 2.80 -4.83
N ASN A 20 -3.71 1.60 -5.23
CA ASN A 20 -5.06 1.37 -5.76
C ASN A 20 -6.16 1.58 -4.73
N VAL A 21 -5.91 1.19 -3.47
CA VAL A 21 -6.84 1.52 -2.37
C VAL A 21 -6.96 3.03 -2.24
N VAL A 22 -5.82 3.73 -2.22
CA VAL A 22 -5.81 5.20 -2.11
C VAL A 22 -6.52 5.87 -3.28
N GLN A 23 -6.25 5.41 -4.49
CA GLN A 23 -6.83 5.96 -5.71
C GLN A 23 -8.35 5.77 -5.74
N THR A 24 -8.82 4.59 -5.30
CA THR A 24 -10.24 4.25 -5.35
C THR A 24 -11.03 4.93 -4.24
N LYS A 25 -10.47 5.03 -3.03
CA LYS A 25 -11.20 5.52 -1.84
C LYS A 25 -11.04 7.01 -1.57
N PHE A 26 -9.89 7.60 -1.89
CA PHE A 26 -9.55 8.95 -1.43
C PHE A 26 -9.33 9.93 -2.58
N ASP A 27 -8.58 9.55 -3.61
CA ASP A 27 -8.21 10.47 -4.69
C ASP A 27 -7.94 9.76 -6.02
N SER A 28 -8.85 9.88 -6.98
CA SER A 28 -8.67 9.28 -8.31
C SER A 28 -7.45 9.81 -9.08
N GLU A 29 -6.94 10.99 -8.69
CA GLU A 29 -5.75 11.62 -9.26
C GLU A 29 -4.47 11.37 -8.42
N ALA A 30 -4.53 10.43 -7.47
CA ALA A 30 -3.37 10.02 -6.69
C ALA A 30 -2.20 9.62 -7.62
N ASN A 31 -0.99 9.85 -7.14
CA ASN A 31 0.23 9.45 -7.81
C ASN A 31 1.04 8.57 -6.88
N PHE A 32 1.68 7.54 -7.40
CA PHE A 32 2.60 6.72 -6.64
C PHE A 32 3.97 6.69 -7.29
N TYR A 33 4.99 6.61 -6.45
CA TYR A 33 6.37 6.46 -6.83
C TYR A 33 6.90 5.26 -6.08
N ILE A 34 7.48 4.32 -6.81
CA ILE A 34 8.06 3.10 -6.27
C ILE A 34 9.51 2.99 -6.73
N ASP A 35 10.36 2.55 -5.82
CA ASP A 35 11.76 2.20 -6.01
C ASP A 35 12.04 0.90 -5.25
N GLU A 36 13.28 0.41 -5.33
CA GLU A 36 13.74 -0.77 -4.60
C GLU A 36 14.94 -0.43 -3.73
N ASP A 37 14.92 -0.87 -2.47
CA ASP A 37 16.05 -0.79 -1.54
C ASP A 37 16.57 -2.20 -1.17
N ARG A 38 17.33 -2.28 -0.07
CA ARG A 38 17.90 -3.55 0.39
C ARG A 38 16.83 -4.56 0.85
N ASP A 39 15.74 -4.07 1.42
CA ASP A 39 14.73 -4.89 2.09
C ASP A 39 13.50 -5.13 1.20
N GLY A 40 13.30 -4.29 0.18
CA GLY A 40 12.37 -4.56 -0.91
C GLY A 40 11.84 -3.30 -1.57
N GLU A 41 10.54 -3.29 -1.85
CA GLU A 41 9.87 -2.12 -2.41
C GLU A 41 9.83 -0.99 -1.38
N ILE A 42 10.17 0.21 -1.82
CA ILE A 42 10.06 1.46 -1.05
C ILE A 42 9.39 2.51 -1.92
N GLY A 43 8.56 3.36 -1.33
CA GLY A 43 7.79 4.30 -2.15
C GLY A 43 6.96 5.29 -1.39
N ASN A 44 6.26 6.11 -2.16
CA ASN A 44 5.36 7.14 -1.66
C ASN A 44 4.09 7.16 -2.51
N VAL A 45 2.94 7.25 -1.86
CA VAL A 45 1.66 7.55 -2.48
C VAL A 45 1.25 8.97 -2.08
N VAL A 46 1.18 9.86 -3.07
CA VAL A 46 0.79 11.25 -2.92
C VAL A 46 -0.65 11.43 -3.39
N PHE A 47 -1.50 11.96 -2.53
CA PHE A 47 -2.94 12.11 -2.79
C PHE A 47 -3.51 13.33 -2.04
N LYS A 48 -4.73 13.74 -2.42
CA LYS A 48 -5.51 14.76 -1.71
C LYS A 48 -6.58 14.12 -0.84
N TYR A 49 -6.83 14.69 0.32
CA TYR A 49 -7.96 14.31 1.17
C TYR A 49 -8.45 15.52 1.97
N ASN A 50 -9.72 15.89 1.82
CA ASN A 50 -10.33 17.07 2.46
C ASN A 50 -9.45 18.34 2.37
N ASP A 51 -9.08 18.72 1.14
CA ASP A 51 -8.21 19.86 0.81
C ASP A 51 -6.73 19.75 1.23
N ASP A 52 -6.35 18.74 2.02
CA ASP A 52 -4.96 18.50 2.39
C ASP A 52 -4.23 17.62 1.37
N ARG A 53 -2.99 17.99 1.05
CA ARG A 53 -2.06 17.10 0.35
C ARG A 53 -1.42 16.15 1.34
N ARG A 54 -1.56 14.85 1.10
CA ARG A 54 -1.05 13.76 1.92
C ARG A 54 0.09 13.05 1.20
N ASN A 55 1.04 12.52 1.97
CA ASN A 55 2.12 11.67 1.48
C ASN A 55 2.20 10.44 2.38
N LEU A 56 1.77 9.29 1.86
CA LEU A 56 1.85 8.00 2.53
C LEU A 56 3.14 7.31 2.11
N PHE A 57 4.07 7.17 3.03
CA PHE A 57 5.28 6.40 2.80
C PHE A 57 4.99 4.91 2.95
N TYR A 58 5.61 4.10 2.09
CA TYR A 58 5.52 2.65 2.04
C TYR A 58 6.95 2.09 2.05
N CYS A 59 7.20 1.07 2.87
CA CYS A 59 8.40 0.25 2.74
C CYS A 59 8.16 -1.19 3.17
N VAL A 60 8.87 -2.12 2.52
CA VAL A 60 9.06 -3.46 3.06
C VAL A 60 10.16 -3.39 4.12
N THR A 61 9.89 -3.89 5.32
CA THR A 61 10.86 -3.92 6.43
C THR A 61 10.77 -5.23 7.21
N SER A 62 11.83 -5.55 7.94
CA SER A 62 11.89 -6.66 8.91
C SER A 62 12.03 -6.17 10.35
N ASP A 63 11.85 -4.86 10.57
CA ASP A 63 11.99 -4.24 11.88
C ASP A 63 11.04 -4.85 12.91
N LYS A 64 11.51 -4.94 14.16
CA LYS A 64 10.70 -5.51 15.22
C LYS A 64 9.59 -4.54 15.62
N LEU A 65 8.34 -4.97 15.46
CA LEU A 65 7.20 -4.30 16.06
C LEU A 65 6.97 -4.84 17.49
N PRO A 66 6.79 -3.96 18.49
CA PRO A 66 6.35 -4.40 19.81
C PRO A 66 4.98 -5.08 19.70
N GLU A 67 4.88 -6.31 20.21
CA GLU A 67 3.60 -6.97 20.52
C GLU A 67 2.64 -7.24 19.34
N THR A 68 3.16 -7.49 18.13
CA THR A 68 2.33 -7.91 16.97
C THR A 68 2.77 -9.25 16.38
N GLU A 69 1.92 -9.88 15.56
CA GLU A 69 2.25 -11.15 14.86
C GLU A 69 3.36 -11.01 13.80
N PHE A 70 3.75 -9.77 13.48
CA PHE A 70 4.83 -9.46 12.54
C PHE A 70 6.22 -9.51 13.17
N ASP A 71 6.35 -9.84 14.46
CA ASP A 71 7.63 -9.95 15.13
C ASP A 71 8.62 -10.78 14.28
N SER A 72 9.70 -10.12 13.85
CA SER A 72 10.82 -10.71 13.11
C SER A 72 10.51 -11.22 11.68
N LYS A 73 9.31 -10.98 11.13
CA LYS A 73 8.97 -11.36 9.75
C LYS A 73 8.96 -10.12 8.85
N PRO A 74 9.42 -10.24 7.58
CA PRO A 74 9.24 -9.15 6.63
C PRO A 74 7.76 -8.81 6.50
N HIS A 75 7.44 -7.52 6.55
CA HIS A 75 6.10 -6.94 6.47
C HIS A 75 6.19 -5.59 5.76
N VAL A 76 5.03 -5.00 5.49
CA VAL A 76 4.93 -3.64 4.95
C VAL A 76 4.66 -2.68 6.08
N ALA A 77 5.45 -1.63 6.19
CA ALA A 77 5.19 -0.46 7.01
C ALA A 77 4.64 0.68 6.16
N LEU A 78 3.54 1.26 6.62
CA LEU A 78 2.89 2.44 6.08
C LEU A 78 3.07 3.58 7.07
N ILE A 79 3.54 4.74 6.62
CA ILE A 79 3.78 5.88 7.51
C ILE A 79 3.08 7.11 6.94
N LEU A 80 2.19 7.70 7.74
CA LEU A 80 1.45 8.91 7.40
C LEU A 80 1.60 9.93 8.53
N GLY A 81 1.96 11.17 8.18
CA GLY A 81 2.15 12.23 9.16
C GLY A 81 0.93 12.43 10.08
N ASN A 82 1.15 12.80 11.34
CA ASN A 82 0.11 12.88 12.37
C ASN A 82 -0.68 14.20 12.34
N TRP A 83 -1.59 14.31 11.37
CA TRP A 83 -2.43 15.50 11.19
C TRP A 83 -3.86 15.11 10.83
N GLY A 84 -4.84 15.51 11.66
CA GLY A 84 -6.26 15.35 11.36
C GLY A 84 -6.69 13.89 11.19
N GLU A 85 -7.17 13.54 9.99
CA GLU A 85 -7.80 12.24 9.70
C GLU A 85 -6.80 11.10 9.41
N SER A 86 -5.53 11.21 9.81
CA SER A 86 -4.49 10.20 9.48
C SER A 86 -4.79 8.81 10.00
N VAL A 87 -5.24 8.71 11.25
CA VAL A 87 -5.69 7.45 11.86
C VAL A 87 -6.79 6.82 11.01
N ARG A 88 -7.83 7.59 10.68
CA ARG A 88 -8.94 7.11 9.86
C ARG A 88 -8.49 6.64 8.48
N ILE A 89 -7.66 7.43 7.79
CA ILE A 89 -7.11 7.05 6.47
C ILE A 89 -6.32 5.74 6.60
N MET A 90 -5.42 5.64 7.58
CA MET A 90 -4.61 4.45 7.80
C MET A 90 -5.48 3.23 8.10
N THR A 91 -6.47 3.36 8.99
CA THR A 91 -7.43 2.30 9.29
C THR A 91 -8.19 1.86 8.05
N GLU A 92 -8.68 2.78 7.23
CA GLU A 92 -9.41 2.45 5.99
C GLU A 92 -8.55 1.75 4.93
N ILE A 93 -7.23 1.99 4.93
CA ILE A 93 -6.27 1.27 4.08
C ILE A 93 -5.99 -0.11 4.66
N VAL A 94 -5.62 -0.19 5.95
CA VAL A 94 -5.25 -1.45 6.62
C VAL A 94 -6.41 -2.44 6.64
N LYS A 95 -7.66 -1.97 6.78
CA LYS A 95 -8.87 -2.81 6.66
C LYS A 95 -8.93 -3.62 5.38
N GLU A 96 -8.28 -3.20 4.29
CA GLU A 96 -8.33 -3.93 3.02
C GLU A 96 -7.46 -5.18 3.00
N PHE A 97 -6.47 -5.23 3.87
CA PHE A 97 -5.48 -6.29 3.91
C PHE A 97 -5.59 -7.10 5.21
N GLY A 98 -6.11 -6.48 6.26
CA GLY A 98 -5.90 -6.90 7.63
C GLY A 98 -4.49 -6.51 8.09
N GLY A 99 -4.35 -6.14 9.36
CA GLY A 99 -3.07 -5.69 9.89
C GLY A 99 -3.20 -4.93 11.20
N TYR A 100 -2.27 -4.02 11.48
CA TYR A 100 -2.25 -3.22 12.70
C TYR A 100 -2.15 -1.73 12.37
N VAL A 101 -2.69 -0.88 13.25
CA VAL A 101 -2.54 0.57 13.20
C VAL A 101 -2.00 1.06 14.54
N ASP A 102 -0.98 1.90 14.48
CA ASP A 102 -0.41 2.63 15.60
C ASP A 102 -0.72 4.11 15.38
N GLU A 103 -1.60 4.67 16.23
CA GLU A 103 -2.03 6.05 16.14
C GLU A 103 -0.92 7.02 16.55
N ASN A 104 0.00 6.54 17.41
CA ASN A 104 1.17 7.22 17.93
C ASN A 104 0.89 8.68 18.31
N ASP A 105 -0.01 8.87 19.26
CA ASP A 105 -0.39 10.16 19.84
C ASP A 105 0.44 10.49 21.10
N CYS A 106 1.62 9.86 21.25
CA CYS A 106 2.45 9.84 22.46
C CYS A 106 1.79 9.13 23.66
N ASP A 107 0.83 8.22 23.45
CA ASP A 107 0.35 7.32 24.49
C ASP A 107 1.22 6.05 24.65
N ASP A 108 0.93 5.28 25.70
CA ASP A 108 1.56 3.97 25.94
C ASP A 108 0.76 2.83 25.27
N ILE A 109 -0.13 3.12 24.31
CA ILE A 109 -0.98 2.13 23.67
C ILE A 109 -0.24 1.56 22.45
N GLY A 110 -0.05 0.24 22.45
CA GLY A 110 0.56 -0.46 21.32
C GLY A 110 -0.36 -0.52 20.08
N PRO A 111 0.17 -0.99 18.93
CA PRO A 111 -0.59 -1.11 17.70
C PRO A 111 -1.87 -1.96 17.86
N ILE A 112 -2.99 -1.48 17.35
CA ILE A 112 -4.29 -2.15 17.43
C ILE A 112 -4.53 -2.97 16.16
N TYR A 113 -4.98 -4.22 16.31
CA TYR A 113 -5.32 -5.08 15.17
C TYR A 113 -6.61 -4.61 14.48
N ILE A 114 -6.54 -4.49 13.17
CA ILE A 114 -7.64 -4.15 12.26
C ILE A 114 -7.87 -5.35 11.35
N GLY A 115 -9.03 -6.01 11.51
CA GLY A 115 -9.41 -7.15 10.70
C GLY A 115 -9.71 -6.78 9.24
N LYS A 116 -9.45 -7.72 8.33
CA LYS A 116 -9.73 -7.55 6.90
C LYS A 116 -11.24 -7.45 6.64
N ASP A 117 -11.69 -6.42 5.92
CA ASP A 117 -13.06 -6.32 5.44
C ASP A 117 -13.23 -7.21 4.19
N GLY A 118 -14.12 -8.19 4.26
CA GLY A 118 -14.33 -9.20 3.21
C GLY A 118 -15.01 -8.68 1.94
N LYS A 119 -15.28 -7.36 1.84
CA LYS A 119 -16.10 -6.76 0.78
C LYS A 119 -15.33 -6.11 -0.35
N TYR A 120 -14.01 -5.94 -0.24
CA TYR A 120 -13.28 -5.19 -1.25
C TYR A 120 -12.86 -6.09 -2.42
N ALA A 121 -13.30 -5.71 -3.62
CA ALA A 121 -13.09 -6.42 -4.88
C ALA A 121 -11.63 -6.35 -5.41
N TYR A 122 -10.67 -6.12 -4.52
CA TYR A 122 -9.24 -6.03 -4.81
C TYR A 122 -8.62 -7.34 -5.30
N SER A 123 -9.22 -8.48 -4.96
CA SER A 123 -8.74 -9.79 -5.44
C SER A 123 -8.66 -9.88 -6.96
N ASN A 124 -9.57 -9.22 -7.68
CA ASN A 124 -9.59 -9.30 -9.15
C ASN A 124 -8.43 -8.53 -9.78
N TYR A 125 -8.12 -7.32 -9.27
CA TYR A 125 -6.95 -6.57 -9.73
C TYR A 125 -5.65 -7.32 -9.45
N VAL A 126 -5.49 -7.85 -8.23
CA VAL A 126 -4.27 -8.57 -7.84
C VAL A 126 -4.04 -9.79 -8.70
N ASN A 127 -5.09 -10.58 -8.92
CA ASN A 127 -5.01 -11.78 -9.74
C ASN A 127 -4.62 -11.40 -11.16
N GLU A 128 -5.29 -10.39 -11.75
CA GLU A 128 -5.00 -9.93 -13.10
C GLU A 128 -3.58 -9.35 -13.25
N ARG A 129 -3.14 -8.54 -12.29
CA ARG A 129 -1.76 -8.02 -12.25
C ARG A 129 -0.76 -9.16 -12.18
N ASN A 130 -0.96 -10.12 -11.28
CA ASN A 130 -0.05 -11.24 -11.11
C ASN A 130 0.02 -12.13 -12.37
N GLU A 131 -1.12 -12.33 -13.04
CA GLU A 131 -1.19 -13.02 -14.34
C GLU A 131 -0.37 -12.27 -15.40
N ILE A 132 -0.55 -10.95 -15.55
CA ILE A 132 0.24 -10.14 -16.49
C ILE A 132 1.73 -10.20 -16.13
N MET A 133 2.09 -10.03 -14.86
CA MET A 133 3.49 -10.08 -14.41
C MET A 133 4.14 -11.43 -14.70
N SER A 134 3.38 -12.53 -14.66
CA SER A 134 3.89 -13.88 -14.94
C SER A 134 4.28 -14.13 -16.40
N VAL A 135 3.79 -13.30 -17.33
CA VAL A 135 4.13 -13.40 -18.76
C VAL A 135 5.20 -12.40 -19.20
N LEU A 136 5.60 -11.47 -18.32
CA LEU A 136 6.66 -10.51 -18.59
C LEU A 136 8.05 -11.13 -18.39
N ASP A 137 9.04 -10.67 -19.18
CA ASP A 137 10.43 -11.17 -19.11
C ASP A 137 11.01 -11.00 -17.70
N GLU A 138 11.57 -12.06 -17.14
CA GLU A 138 12.20 -12.10 -15.82
C GLU A 138 13.44 -11.19 -15.70
N LYS A 139 14.04 -10.79 -16.83
CA LYS A 139 15.14 -9.82 -16.86
C LYS A 139 14.69 -8.40 -16.54
N LEU A 140 13.39 -8.10 -16.67
CA LEU A 140 12.85 -6.80 -16.25
C LEU A 140 12.85 -6.74 -14.72
N SER A 141 13.18 -5.57 -14.17
CA SER A 141 13.10 -5.35 -12.73
C SER A 141 11.67 -5.55 -12.22
N HIS A 142 11.53 -5.90 -10.94
CA HIS A 142 10.23 -6.13 -10.33
C HIS A 142 9.33 -4.89 -10.49
N THR A 143 9.89 -3.73 -10.18
CA THR A 143 9.27 -2.41 -10.38
C THR A 143 8.77 -2.20 -11.80
N LEU A 144 9.59 -2.48 -12.82
CA LEU A 144 9.21 -2.25 -14.21
C LEU A 144 8.06 -3.18 -14.63
N ARG A 145 8.06 -4.43 -14.16
CA ARG A 145 6.95 -5.36 -14.43
C ARG A 145 5.64 -4.91 -13.79
N ILE A 146 5.69 -4.34 -12.57
CA ILE A 146 4.52 -3.75 -11.92
C ILE A 146 3.97 -2.58 -12.76
N GLN A 147 4.84 -1.68 -13.20
CA GLN A 147 4.44 -0.52 -14.01
C GLN A 147 3.80 -0.96 -15.33
N ILE A 148 4.36 -1.96 -16.00
CA ILE A 148 3.78 -2.51 -17.23
C ILE A 148 2.41 -3.13 -16.95
N ALA A 149 2.28 -3.96 -15.91
CA ALA A 149 1.02 -4.59 -15.56
C ALA A 149 -0.08 -3.56 -15.26
N ASP A 150 0.26 -2.49 -14.54
CA ASP A 150 -0.67 -1.40 -14.25
C ASP A 150 -1.16 -0.69 -15.52
N GLN A 151 -0.24 -0.35 -16.44
CA GLN A 151 -0.63 0.28 -17.71
C GLN A 151 -1.49 -0.64 -18.59
N VAL A 152 -1.20 -1.94 -18.61
CA VAL A 152 -2.01 -2.92 -19.34
C VAL A 152 -3.43 -2.98 -18.78
N ILE A 153 -3.59 -3.04 -17.45
CA ILE A 153 -4.91 -3.07 -16.79
C ILE A 153 -5.66 -1.76 -17.08
N LYS A 154 -5.00 -0.62 -16.89
CA LYS A 154 -5.57 0.72 -17.12
C LYS A 154 -6.10 0.92 -18.54
N HIS A 155 -5.41 0.38 -19.53
CA HIS A 155 -5.73 0.56 -20.96
C HIS A 155 -6.34 -0.69 -21.62
N LYS A 156 -6.73 -1.70 -20.83
CA LYS A 156 -7.16 -3.02 -21.33
C LYS A 156 -8.24 -2.96 -22.41
N GLU A 157 -9.29 -2.15 -22.22
CA GLU A 157 -10.38 -2.05 -23.20
C GLU A 157 -9.94 -1.40 -24.52
N GLN A 158 -8.98 -0.48 -24.48
CA GLN A 158 -8.39 0.12 -25.67
C GLN A 158 -7.44 -0.87 -26.37
N LEU A 159 -6.62 -1.59 -25.60
CA LEU A 159 -5.72 -2.62 -26.12
C LEU A 159 -6.47 -3.76 -26.82
N LYS A 160 -7.62 -4.18 -26.27
CA LYS A 160 -8.50 -5.17 -26.91
C LYS A 160 -9.01 -4.74 -28.28
N GLN A 161 -9.17 -3.45 -28.54
CA GLN A 161 -9.62 -2.94 -29.84
C GLN A 161 -8.50 -2.96 -30.90
N LEU A 162 -7.24 -3.17 -30.49
CA LEU A 162 -6.07 -3.23 -31.37
C LEU A 162 -5.72 -4.67 -31.80
N LEU A 163 -6.35 -5.68 -31.20
CA LEU A 163 -6.16 -7.12 -31.47
C LEU A 163 -7.33 -7.68 -32.27
#